data_AF-A0A7C1KJ34-F1
#
_entry.id   AF-A0A7C1KJ34-F1
#
_cell.length_a   1.000
_cell.length_b   1.000
_cell.length_c   1.000
_cell.angle_alpha   90.00
_cell.angle_beta   90.00
_cell.angle_gamma   90.00
#
_symmetry.space_group_name_H-M   'P 1'
#
loop_
_entity.id
_entity.type
_entity.pdbx_description
1 polymer ?
#
loop_
_entity_poly.entity_id
_entity_poly.type
_entity_poly.pdbx_seq_one_letter_code
_entity_poly.pdbx_strand_id
1 'polypeptide(L)'
;MILAVGETTPLPPPQRRWQGWLLGVTYMALAASGTVAGCGLAGGGWDIHSFRLAAVCTLLLAPALLVSRPDLSRLQRLAAALLGLILTLAAWLFTPAWPQGSSLYHAWTTREQLRQRWQQAALEDLKAVDYYARTLKRLQDEFPSLAAPLAEQWQQWIEAILSRIRQRFDSISTEDVHAARVVYLQCAPLTKQLPATRSVVEEAWQAWLNRAVAARIAELNRLSPDQWERLRSTASLRRQLAQYHASARKDLIEAEQRWVHRSLDYHLEQAEQHLPAQPRLTLQQCRQLKERLRHLQLLQNPQEPFLRSALQRVFALAQRAAVQEVMQHIQAHRYLQAYSVARLHAIDWLPVVVTWDAQYRQRIESLRDTTRYLALLAERAPETLPPPRPAEDFDVAPPPRPDQK
;
A
#
# COMPACT_ATOMS: atom_id res chain seq x y z
N MET A 1 -85.78 63.74 21.84
CA MET A 1 -84.78 64.02 20.77
C MET A 1 -84.08 62.70 20.48
N ILE A 2 -84.57 61.95 19.49
CA ILE A 2 -84.08 60.62 19.11
C ILE A 2 -83.34 60.82 17.79
N LEU A 3 -82.03 60.53 17.79
CA LEU A 3 -81.19 60.53 16.59
C LEU A 3 -81.65 59.41 15.67
N ALA A 4 -82.22 59.79 14.53
CA ALA A 4 -82.63 58.88 13.47
C ALA A 4 -81.42 58.38 12.69
N VAL A 5 -81.22 57.05 12.76
CA VAL A 5 -80.98 56.13 11.63
C VAL A 5 -80.14 56.70 10.48
N GLY A 6 -78.81 56.52 10.58
CA GLY A 6 -77.87 56.71 9.49
C GLY A 6 -77.85 55.52 8.53
N GLU A 7 -78.23 55.78 7.29
CA GLU A 7 -77.84 55.13 6.03
C GLU A 7 -77.30 53.69 6.09
N THR A 8 -78.17 52.74 5.76
CA THR A 8 -77.78 51.41 5.32
C THR A 8 -77.14 51.50 3.94
N THR A 9 -75.80 51.51 3.88
CA THR A 9 -75.05 51.32 2.64
C THR A 9 -75.56 50.06 1.92
N PRO A 10 -75.91 50.13 0.61
CA PRO A 10 -76.44 48.99 -0.10
C PRO A 10 -75.39 47.87 -0.14
N LEU A 11 -75.78 46.69 0.35
CA LEU A 11 -74.98 45.47 0.25
C LEU A 11 -74.65 45.22 -1.23
N PRO A 12 -73.37 45.07 -1.61
CA PRO A 12 -73.01 44.82 -3.00
C PRO A 12 -73.65 43.52 -3.49
N PRO A 13 -74.05 43.44 -4.77
CA PRO A 13 -74.73 42.27 -5.33
C PRO A 13 -73.86 41.01 -5.17
N PRO A 14 -74.45 39.84 -4.88
CA PRO A 14 -73.72 38.61 -4.57
C PRO A 14 -72.74 38.20 -5.68
N GLN A 15 -73.03 38.51 -6.95
CA GLN A 15 -72.15 38.25 -8.09
C GLN A 15 -70.76 38.93 -7.98
N ARG A 16 -70.67 40.13 -7.37
CA ARG A 16 -69.37 40.81 -7.21
C ARG A 16 -68.47 40.13 -6.18
N ARG A 17 -69.05 39.48 -5.16
CA ARG A 17 -68.27 38.73 -4.14
C ARG A 17 -67.63 37.48 -4.73
N TRP A 18 -68.35 36.73 -5.56
CA TRP A 18 -67.83 35.54 -6.23
C TRP A 18 -66.69 35.86 -7.20
N GLN A 19 -66.80 36.95 -7.96
CA GLN A 19 -65.75 37.39 -8.88
C GLN A 19 -64.45 37.79 -8.15
N GLY A 20 -64.55 38.52 -7.03
CA GLY A 20 -63.39 38.87 -6.21
C GLY A 20 -62.69 37.65 -5.62
N TRP A 21 -63.46 36.67 -5.14
CA TRP A 21 -62.91 35.43 -4.60
C TRP A 21 -62.17 34.60 -5.67
N LEU A 22 -62.76 34.44 -6.86
CA LEU A 22 -62.12 33.76 -7.99
C LEU A 22 -60.82 34.45 -8.42
N LEU A 23 -60.79 35.79 -8.44
CA LEU A 23 -59.57 36.58 -8.70
C LEU A 23 -58.48 36.31 -7.66
N GLY A 24 -58.84 36.23 -6.37
CA GLY A 24 -57.89 35.91 -5.30
C GLY A 24 -57.31 34.50 -5.44
N VAL A 25 -58.16 33.49 -5.68
CA VAL A 25 -57.74 32.09 -5.84
C VAL A 25 -56.87 31.90 -7.09
N THR A 26 -57.24 32.51 -8.22
CA THR A 26 -56.43 32.45 -9.45
C THR A 26 -55.08 33.12 -9.27
N TYR A 27 -55.01 34.26 -8.59
CA TYR A 27 -53.74 34.90 -8.23
C TYR A 27 -52.88 33.98 -7.35
N MET A 28 -53.45 33.35 -6.31
CA MET A 28 -52.71 32.42 -5.46
C MET A 28 -52.15 31.23 -6.24
N ALA A 29 -52.96 30.63 -7.12
CA ALA A 29 -52.55 29.49 -7.94
C ALA A 29 -51.43 29.87 -8.93
N LEU A 30 -51.53 31.04 -9.59
CA LEU A 30 -50.52 31.54 -10.51
C LEU A 30 -49.22 31.95 -9.79
N ALA A 31 -49.32 32.58 -8.62
CA ALA A 31 -48.16 32.96 -7.82
C ALA A 31 -47.41 31.71 -7.32
N ALA A 32 -48.13 30.70 -6.82
CA ALA A 32 -47.55 29.45 -6.38
C ALA A 32 -46.92 28.68 -7.56
N SER A 33 -47.65 28.47 -8.65
CA SER A 33 -47.13 27.73 -9.82
C SER A 33 -45.96 28.47 -10.50
N GLY A 34 -46.05 29.80 -10.61
CA GLY A 34 -44.98 30.64 -11.15
C GLY A 34 -43.71 30.59 -10.29
N THR A 35 -43.85 30.54 -8.96
CA THR A 35 -42.70 30.40 -8.06
C THR A 35 -42.04 29.03 -8.20
N VAL A 36 -42.83 27.95 -8.24
CA VAL A 36 -42.32 26.57 -8.43
C VAL A 36 -41.63 26.43 -9.78
N ALA A 37 -42.27 26.88 -10.86
CA ALA A 37 -41.72 26.82 -12.21
C ALA A 37 -40.46 27.70 -12.35
N GLY A 38 -40.49 28.92 -11.80
CA GLY A 38 -39.34 29.82 -11.80
C GLY A 38 -38.13 29.25 -11.08
N CYS A 39 -38.33 28.66 -9.89
CA CYS A 39 -37.26 27.99 -9.15
C CYS A 39 -36.75 26.73 -9.88
N GLY A 40 -37.65 25.96 -10.50
CA GLY A 40 -37.28 24.80 -11.32
C GLY A 40 -36.39 25.20 -12.50
N LEU A 41 -36.79 26.23 -13.26
CA LEU A 41 -36.03 26.75 -14.40
C LEU A 41 -34.67 27.36 -14.01
N ALA A 42 -34.58 27.97 -12.84
CA ALA A 42 -33.32 28.47 -12.27
C ALA A 42 -32.40 27.35 -11.74
N GLY A 43 -32.83 26.07 -11.84
CA GLY A 43 -32.06 24.93 -11.36
C GLY A 43 -32.13 24.71 -9.84
N GLY A 44 -33.04 25.40 -9.14
CA GLY A 44 -33.27 25.32 -7.70
C GLY A 44 -34.16 24.14 -7.27
N GLY A 45 -34.55 23.27 -8.20
CA GLY A 45 -35.43 22.14 -7.93
C GLY A 45 -36.92 22.52 -7.92
N TRP A 46 -37.77 21.53 -8.16
CA TRP A 46 -39.23 21.65 -8.22
C TRP A 46 -39.95 20.75 -7.20
N ASP A 47 -39.21 20.23 -6.22
CA ASP A 47 -39.74 19.30 -5.23
C ASP A 47 -40.81 19.96 -4.35
N ILE A 48 -41.99 19.35 -4.31
CA ILE A 48 -43.17 19.87 -3.61
C ILE A 48 -43.24 19.24 -2.22
N HIS A 49 -43.19 20.07 -1.18
CA HIS A 49 -43.42 19.64 0.20
C HIS A 49 -44.70 20.27 0.75
N SER A 50 -45.49 19.48 1.48
CA SER A 50 -46.74 19.92 2.09
C SER A 50 -46.55 21.12 3.03
N PHE A 51 -45.44 21.15 3.79
CA PHE A 51 -45.12 22.24 4.69
C PHE A 51 -44.85 23.57 3.96
N ARG A 52 -44.14 23.50 2.82
CA ARG A 52 -43.88 24.68 1.98
C ARG A 52 -45.13 25.20 1.31
N LEU A 53 -45.96 24.30 0.76
CA LEU A 53 -47.25 24.66 0.19
C LEU A 53 -48.14 25.35 1.24
N ALA A 54 -48.19 24.81 2.46
CA ALA A 54 -48.94 25.43 3.56
C ALA A 54 -48.43 26.84 3.87
N ALA A 55 -47.11 27.02 3.99
CA ALA A 55 -46.51 28.34 4.26
C ALA A 55 -46.71 29.35 3.11
N VAL A 56 -46.63 28.90 1.85
CA VAL A 56 -46.92 29.72 0.68
C VAL A 56 -48.39 30.15 0.68
N CYS A 57 -49.31 29.21 0.93
CA CYS A 57 -50.74 29.49 0.99
C CYS A 57 -51.10 30.47 2.13
N THR A 58 -50.50 30.33 3.32
CA THR A 58 -50.76 31.25 4.44
C THR A 58 -50.24 32.65 4.17
N LEU A 59 -49.05 32.79 3.59
CA LEU A 59 -48.46 34.09 3.26
C LEU A 59 -49.15 34.78 2.08
N LEU A 60 -49.72 34.01 1.14
CA LEU A 60 -50.50 34.54 0.02
C LEU A 60 -51.90 35.00 0.39
N LEU A 61 -52.45 34.55 1.52
CA LEU A 61 -53.84 34.80 1.88
C LEU A 61 -54.13 36.31 2.03
N ALA A 62 -53.26 37.05 2.73
CA ALA A 62 -53.42 38.49 2.91
C ALA A 62 -53.28 39.30 1.59
N PRO A 63 -52.24 39.08 0.76
CA PRO A 63 -52.16 39.66 -0.58
C PRO A 63 -53.37 39.33 -1.47
N ALA A 64 -53.85 38.08 -1.46
CA ALA A 64 -55.01 37.68 -2.26
C ALA A 64 -56.30 38.38 -1.81
N LEU A 65 -56.50 38.55 -0.50
CA LEU A 65 -57.59 39.33 0.07
C LEU A 65 -57.48 40.83 -0.28
N LEU A 66 -56.27 41.39 -0.36
CA LEU A 66 -56.06 42.76 -0.82
C LEU A 66 -56.34 42.92 -2.32
N VAL A 67 -55.83 42.02 -3.17
CA VAL A 67 -56.04 42.07 -4.63
C VAL A 67 -57.54 41.95 -4.99
N SER A 68 -58.31 41.21 -4.19
CA SER A 68 -59.75 41.02 -4.40
C SER A 68 -60.63 42.18 -3.89
N ARG A 69 -60.08 43.19 -3.21
CA ARG A 69 -60.86 44.35 -2.73
C ARG A 69 -61.23 45.29 -3.89
N PRO A 70 -62.53 45.55 -4.11
CA PRO A 70 -62.98 46.42 -5.20
C PRO A 70 -62.57 47.89 -5.00
N ASP A 71 -62.36 48.33 -3.76
CA ASP A 71 -62.14 49.74 -3.42
C ASP A 71 -60.68 50.20 -3.60
N LEU A 72 -59.75 49.28 -3.84
CA LEU A 72 -58.35 49.63 -4.06
C LEU A 72 -58.09 50.06 -5.51
N SER A 73 -57.24 51.07 -5.66
CA SER A 73 -56.77 51.52 -6.98
C SER A 73 -55.94 50.44 -7.68
N ARG A 74 -55.87 50.50 -9.01
CA ARG A 74 -55.09 49.53 -9.82
C ARG A 74 -53.62 49.44 -9.38
N LEU A 75 -53.01 50.58 -9.04
CA LEU A 75 -51.62 50.64 -8.56
C LEU A 75 -51.45 49.93 -7.21
N GLN A 76 -52.39 50.10 -6.28
CA GLN A 76 -52.36 49.42 -4.98
C GLN A 76 -52.51 47.90 -5.13
N ARG A 77 -53.37 47.45 -6.06
CA ARG A 77 -53.51 46.01 -6.35
C ARG A 77 -52.25 45.43 -6.97
N LEU A 78 -51.60 46.16 -7.88
CA LEU A 78 -50.30 45.77 -8.45
C LEU A 78 -49.22 45.68 -7.36
N ALA A 79 -49.12 46.67 -6.48
CA ALA A 79 -48.17 46.65 -5.38
C ALA A 79 -48.42 45.46 -4.43
N ALA A 80 -49.68 45.18 -4.07
CA ALA A 80 -50.04 44.03 -3.26
C ALA A 80 -49.71 42.70 -3.95
N ALA A 81 -49.94 42.60 -5.27
CA ALA A 81 -49.60 41.42 -6.06
C ALA A 81 -48.09 41.19 -6.16
N LEU A 82 -47.29 42.26 -6.32
CA LEU A 82 -45.82 42.16 -6.31
C LEU A 82 -45.29 41.77 -4.94
N LEU A 83 -45.81 42.37 -3.87
CA LEU A 83 -45.43 42.03 -2.50
C LEU A 83 -45.79 40.57 -2.18
N GLY A 84 -46.97 40.10 -2.61
CA GLY A 84 -47.35 38.70 -2.48
C GLY A 84 -46.40 37.75 -3.23
N LEU A 85 -45.95 38.10 -4.44
CA LEU A 85 -44.96 37.31 -5.20
C LEU A 85 -43.59 37.26 -4.52
N ILE A 86 -43.14 38.37 -3.91
CA ILE A 86 -41.88 38.39 -3.14
C ILE A 86 -42.01 37.51 -1.90
N LEU A 87 -43.15 37.59 -1.19
CA LEU A 87 -43.42 36.74 -0.03
C LEU A 87 -43.51 35.26 -0.40
N THR A 88 -44.12 34.90 -1.53
CA THR A 88 -44.14 33.49 -1.98
C THR A 88 -42.76 32.97 -2.30
N LEU A 89 -41.94 33.77 -2.98
CA LEU A 89 -40.57 33.40 -3.30
C LEU A 89 -39.76 33.19 -2.01
N ALA A 90 -39.84 34.13 -1.06
CA ALA A 90 -39.17 34.02 0.24
C ALA A 90 -39.66 32.80 1.01
N ALA A 91 -40.98 32.57 1.06
CA ALA A 91 -41.56 31.38 1.69
C ALA A 91 -41.00 30.11 1.05
N TRP A 92 -41.02 30.00 -0.27
CA TRP A 92 -40.54 28.83 -0.99
C TRP A 92 -39.06 28.53 -0.75
N LEU A 93 -38.23 29.58 -0.69
CA LEU A 93 -36.78 29.45 -0.51
C LEU A 93 -36.38 29.10 0.93
N PHE A 94 -37.02 29.73 1.93
CA PHE A 94 -36.58 29.67 3.32
C PHE A 94 -37.37 28.68 4.19
N THR A 95 -38.55 28.22 3.75
CA THR A 95 -39.30 27.22 4.52
C THR A 95 -38.66 25.84 4.36
N PRO A 96 -38.45 25.12 5.48
CA PRO A 96 -37.83 23.81 5.44
C PRO A 96 -38.79 22.77 4.83
N ALA A 97 -38.25 21.66 4.31
CA ALA A 97 -39.07 20.57 3.78
C ALA A 97 -39.98 19.93 4.84
N TRP A 98 -39.50 19.85 6.08
CA TRP A 98 -40.20 19.41 7.29
C TRP A 98 -39.63 20.15 8.52
N PRO A 99 -40.23 20.06 9.72
CA PRO A 99 -39.83 20.89 10.88
C PRO A 99 -38.35 20.85 11.29
N GLN A 100 -37.62 19.81 10.89
CA GLN A 100 -36.18 19.61 11.16
C GLN A 100 -35.34 19.52 9.87
N GLY A 101 -35.94 19.77 8.71
CA GLY A 101 -35.30 19.63 7.41
C GLY A 101 -34.58 20.91 7.00
N SER A 102 -33.78 20.84 5.93
CA SER A 102 -33.14 22.02 5.38
C SER A 102 -34.09 22.88 4.53
N SER A 103 -33.81 24.19 4.46
CA SER A 103 -34.49 25.09 3.53
C SER A 103 -33.97 24.89 2.11
N LEU A 104 -34.77 25.27 1.10
CA LEU A 104 -34.37 25.11 -0.30
C LEU A 104 -33.10 25.92 -0.60
N TYR A 105 -33.03 27.12 -0.04
CA TYR A 105 -31.84 27.97 -0.12
C TYR A 105 -30.60 27.28 0.46
N HIS A 106 -30.72 26.63 1.63
CA HIS A 106 -29.60 25.92 2.23
C HIS A 106 -29.19 24.68 1.40
N ALA A 107 -30.16 23.93 0.89
CA ALA A 107 -29.90 22.80 0.01
C ALA A 107 -29.23 23.22 -1.31
N TRP A 108 -29.69 24.32 -1.91
CA TRP A 108 -29.11 24.88 -3.14
C TRP A 108 -27.67 25.37 -2.93
N THR A 109 -27.42 26.13 -1.86
CA THR A 109 -26.06 26.57 -1.52
C THR A 109 -25.13 25.39 -1.20
N THR A 110 -25.62 24.37 -0.50
CA THR A 110 -24.87 23.14 -0.23
C THR A 110 -24.52 22.40 -1.53
N ARG A 111 -25.47 22.30 -2.47
CA ARG A 111 -25.22 21.73 -3.80
C ARG A 111 -24.12 22.49 -4.54
N GLU A 112 -24.18 23.82 -4.58
CA GLU A 112 -23.16 24.61 -5.28
C GLU A 112 -21.78 24.47 -4.62
N GLN A 113 -21.72 24.39 -3.29
CA GLN A 113 -20.47 24.11 -2.58
C GLN A 113 -19.90 22.72 -2.91
N LEU A 114 -20.74 21.67 -2.95
CA LEU A 114 -20.31 20.33 -3.36
C LEU A 114 -19.79 20.34 -4.80
N ARG A 115 -20.54 20.98 -5.71
CA ARG A 115 -20.16 21.11 -7.12
C ARG A 115 -18.80 21.80 -7.28
N GLN A 116 -18.58 22.92 -6.59
CA GLN A 116 -17.31 23.63 -6.63
C GLN A 116 -16.15 22.79 -6.08
N ARG A 117 -16.35 22.07 -4.97
CA ARG A 117 -15.31 21.21 -4.41
C ARG A 117 -14.98 20.03 -5.32
N TRP A 118 -15.99 19.42 -5.93
CA TRP A 118 -15.78 18.26 -6.81
C TRP A 118 -15.11 18.61 -8.14
N GLN A 119 -15.11 19.88 -8.56
CA GLN A 119 -14.31 20.32 -9.71
C GLN A 119 -12.80 20.18 -9.49
N GLN A 120 -12.34 20.20 -8.22
CA GLN A 120 -10.93 20.13 -7.86
C GLN A 120 -10.65 18.88 -7.02
N ALA A 121 -10.83 17.70 -7.61
CA ALA A 121 -10.62 16.43 -6.90
C ALA A 121 -9.21 16.31 -6.30
N ALA A 122 -9.02 16.52 -5.00
CA ALA A 122 -7.71 16.44 -4.36
C ALA A 122 -7.59 15.17 -3.49
N LEU A 123 -6.37 14.66 -3.27
CA LEU A 123 -6.20 13.46 -2.43
C LEU A 123 -6.51 13.76 -0.96
N GLU A 124 -6.34 15.02 -0.54
CA GLU A 124 -6.70 15.51 0.78
C GLU A 124 -8.21 15.36 1.06
N ASP A 125 -9.04 15.40 0.00
CA ASP A 125 -10.49 15.25 0.08
C ASP A 125 -10.94 13.83 0.45
N LEU A 126 -10.04 12.83 0.42
CA LEU A 126 -10.35 11.46 0.83
C LEU A 126 -10.89 11.41 2.27
N LYS A 127 -10.44 12.32 3.14
CA LYS A 127 -10.94 12.45 4.52
C LYS A 127 -12.40 12.92 4.60
N ALA A 128 -12.86 13.62 3.57
CA ALA A 128 -14.20 14.20 3.49
C ALA A 128 -15.21 13.32 2.73
N VAL A 129 -14.81 12.17 2.19
CA VAL A 129 -15.71 11.24 1.46
C VAL A 129 -16.96 10.90 2.25
N ASP A 130 -16.80 10.57 3.53
CA ASP A 130 -17.90 10.30 4.47
C ASP A 130 -18.90 11.44 4.55
N TYR A 131 -18.41 12.68 4.55
CA TYR A 131 -19.22 13.89 4.60
C TYR A 131 -19.93 14.09 3.26
N TYR A 132 -19.22 13.97 2.14
CA TYR A 132 -19.80 14.11 0.81
C TYR A 132 -20.92 13.10 0.55
N ALA A 133 -20.70 11.82 0.85
CA ALA A 133 -21.70 10.77 0.67
C ALA A 133 -22.96 11.00 1.52
N ARG A 134 -22.78 11.39 2.80
CA ARG A 134 -23.92 11.69 3.69
C ARG A 134 -24.70 12.93 3.26
N THR A 135 -23.99 13.99 2.87
CA THR A 135 -24.61 15.23 2.42
C THR A 135 -25.37 15.01 1.10
N LEU A 136 -24.79 14.28 0.15
CA LEU A 136 -25.46 13.92 -1.10
C LEU A 136 -26.72 13.08 -0.83
N LYS A 137 -26.64 12.07 0.05
CA LYS A 137 -27.81 11.27 0.43
C LYS A 137 -28.91 12.12 1.05
N ARG A 138 -28.56 13.01 2.00
CA ARG A 138 -29.53 13.95 2.59
C ARG A 138 -30.18 14.83 1.53
N LEU A 139 -29.40 15.36 0.58
CA LEU A 139 -29.95 16.16 -0.52
C LEU A 139 -30.87 15.33 -1.43
N GLN A 140 -30.55 14.06 -1.69
CA GLN A 140 -31.41 13.16 -2.47
C GLN A 140 -32.72 12.83 -1.74
N ASP A 141 -32.67 12.63 -0.43
CA ASP A 141 -33.84 12.33 0.40
C ASP A 141 -34.75 13.57 0.55
N GLU A 142 -34.16 14.76 0.72
CA GLU A 142 -34.89 16.03 0.92
C GLU A 142 -35.32 16.70 -0.38
N PHE A 143 -34.46 16.73 -1.41
CA PHE A 143 -34.67 17.44 -2.68
C PHE A 143 -34.18 16.62 -3.89
N PRO A 144 -34.90 15.56 -4.30
CA PRO A 144 -34.50 14.67 -5.39
C PRO A 144 -34.18 15.40 -6.69
N SER A 145 -35.01 16.38 -7.09
CA SER A 145 -34.80 17.10 -8.35
C SER A 145 -33.56 17.99 -8.34
N LEU A 146 -33.22 18.54 -7.18
CA LEU A 146 -32.03 19.35 -6.99
C LEU A 146 -30.77 18.49 -6.95
N ALA A 147 -30.86 17.28 -6.39
CA ALA A 147 -29.74 16.35 -6.24
C ALA A 147 -29.46 15.51 -7.49
N ALA A 148 -30.43 15.31 -8.38
CA ALA A 148 -30.27 14.52 -9.61
C ALA A 148 -28.97 14.81 -10.41
N PRO A 149 -28.61 16.07 -10.72
CA PRO A 149 -27.39 16.37 -11.46
C PRO A 149 -26.09 16.13 -10.67
N LEU A 150 -26.16 15.98 -9.34
CA LEU A 150 -24.98 15.70 -8.51
C LEU A 150 -24.53 14.23 -8.59
N ALA A 151 -25.41 13.31 -9.00
CA ALA A 151 -25.06 11.89 -9.06
C ALA A 151 -23.95 11.61 -10.08
N GLU A 152 -24.06 12.19 -11.28
CA GLU A 152 -23.05 12.06 -12.33
C GLU A 152 -21.73 12.75 -11.92
N GLN A 153 -21.82 13.95 -11.35
CA GLN A 153 -20.63 14.69 -10.88
C GLN A 153 -19.91 13.94 -9.76
N TRP A 154 -20.65 13.29 -8.87
CA TRP A 154 -20.08 12.44 -7.82
C TRP A 154 -19.32 11.25 -8.40
N GLN A 155 -19.87 10.59 -9.41
CA GLN A 155 -19.18 9.50 -10.12
C GLN A 155 -17.90 9.99 -10.82
N GLN A 156 -17.98 11.11 -11.56
CA GLN A 156 -16.81 11.72 -12.20
C GLN A 156 -15.73 12.11 -11.19
N TRP A 157 -16.13 12.62 -10.02
CA TRP A 157 -15.20 12.92 -8.93
C TRP A 157 -14.51 11.66 -8.40
N ILE A 158 -15.26 10.57 -8.16
CA ILE A 158 -14.68 9.29 -7.74
C ILE A 158 -13.66 8.79 -8.77
N GLU A 159 -14.00 8.81 -10.06
CA GLU A 159 -13.09 8.39 -11.13
C GLU A 159 -11.82 9.24 -11.18
N ALA A 160 -11.95 10.57 -11.04
CA ALA A 160 -10.82 11.49 -10.99
C ALA A 160 -9.92 11.20 -9.78
N ILE A 161 -10.49 10.93 -8.60
CA ILE A 161 -9.73 10.54 -7.40
C ILE A 161 -9.01 9.21 -7.60
N LEU A 162 -9.67 8.19 -8.16
CA LEU A 162 -9.04 6.90 -8.44
C LEU A 162 -7.89 7.02 -9.44
N SER A 163 -8.05 7.86 -10.47
CA SER A 163 -6.99 8.19 -11.41
C SER A 163 -5.80 8.85 -10.71
N ARG A 164 -6.04 9.82 -9.81
CA ARG A 164 -4.99 10.46 -9.02
C ARG A 164 -4.29 9.50 -8.05
N ILE A 165 -5.03 8.56 -7.44
CA ILE A 165 -4.43 7.51 -6.59
C ILE A 165 -3.48 6.65 -7.42
N ARG A 166 -3.90 6.20 -8.61
CA ARG A 166 -3.04 5.44 -9.54
C ARG A 166 -1.78 6.23 -9.90
N GLN A 167 -1.94 7.49 -10.35
CA GLN A 167 -0.82 8.38 -10.66
C GLN A 167 0.12 8.57 -9.46
N ARG A 168 -0.44 8.68 -8.25
CA ARG A 168 0.37 8.81 -7.04
C ARG A 168 1.22 7.56 -6.82
N PHE A 169 0.64 6.36 -6.91
CA PHE A 169 1.42 5.12 -6.86
C PHE A 169 2.44 5.03 -8.00
N ASP A 170 2.12 5.49 -9.20
CA ASP A 170 3.06 5.51 -10.33
C ASP A 170 4.27 6.41 -10.08
N SER A 171 4.07 7.54 -9.40
CA SER A 171 5.12 8.49 -9.05
C SER A 171 5.99 8.09 -7.84
N ILE A 172 5.53 7.17 -6.99
CA ILE A 172 6.28 6.77 -5.80
C ILE A 172 7.46 5.89 -6.21
N SER A 173 8.67 6.25 -5.77
CA SER A 173 9.88 5.46 -5.98
C SER A 173 9.67 4.02 -5.50
N THR A 174 10.22 3.05 -6.25
CA THR A 174 10.20 1.63 -5.87
C THR A 174 10.97 1.33 -4.58
N GLU A 175 11.73 2.31 -4.06
CA GLU A 175 12.46 2.21 -2.80
C GLU A 175 11.67 2.72 -1.60
N ASP A 176 10.61 3.49 -1.82
CA ASP A 176 9.86 4.15 -0.75
C ASP A 176 8.59 3.39 -0.37
N VAL A 177 8.80 2.23 0.26
CA VAL A 177 7.72 1.37 0.78
C VAL A 177 6.85 2.13 1.80
N HIS A 178 7.44 3.04 2.57
CA HIS A 178 6.72 3.81 3.56
C HIS A 178 5.72 4.77 2.91
N ALA A 179 6.16 5.58 1.93
CA ALA A 179 5.28 6.49 1.22
C ALA A 179 4.14 5.75 0.50
N ALA A 180 4.45 4.63 -0.16
CA ALA A 180 3.43 3.82 -0.83
C ALA A 180 2.38 3.29 0.17
N ARG A 181 2.82 2.82 1.35
CA ARG A 181 1.91 2.38 2.41
C ARG A 181 1.06 3.52 2.97
N VAL A 182 1.63 4.71 3.14
CA VAL A 182 0.87 5.88 3.61
C VAL A 182 -0.27 6.21 2.63
N VAL A 183 0.00 6.20 1.32
CA VAL A 183 -1.03 6.43 0.29
C VAL A 183 -2.12 5.36 0.34
N TYR A 184 -1.73 4.08 0.47
CA TYR A 184 -2.70 2.98 0.62
C TYR A 184 -3.61 3.18 1.84
N LEU A 185 -3.04 3.55 3.00
CA LEU A 185 -3.82 3.79 4.22
C LEU A 185 -4.71 5.04 4.12
N GLN A 186 -4.28 6.08 3.40
CA GLN A 186 -5.09 7.27 3.14
C GLN A 186 -6.34 6.97 2.30
N CYS A 187 -6.34 5.87 1.53
CA CYS A 187 -7.50 5.43 0.75
C CYS A 187 -8.57 4.71 1.60
N ALA A 188 -8.29 4.37 2.87
CA ALA A 188 -9.21 3.61 3.72
C ALA A 188 -10.61 4.22 3.87
N PRO A 189 -10.78 5.56 4.05
CA PRO A 189 -12.10 6.18 4.11
C PRO A 189 -12.90 5.98 2.82
N LEU A 190 -12.25 6.11 1.65
CA LEU A 190 -12.86 5.91 0.35
C LEU A 190 -13.37 4.48 0.19
N THR A 191 -12.52 3.49 0.46
CA THR A 191 -12.89 2.07 0.32
C THR A 191 -13.94 1.62 1.34
N LYS A 192 -14.00 2.29 2.50
CA LYS A 192 -15.01 2.01 3.52
C LYS A 192 -16.40 2.52 3.10
N GLN A 193 -16.48 3.72 2.52
CA GLN A 193 -17.74 4.29 2.06
C GLN A 193 -18.19 3.75 0.70
N LEU A 194 -17.24 3.42 -0.17
CA LEU A 194 -17.50 2.94 -1.52
C LEU A 194 -16.75 1.62 -1.76
N PRO A 195 -17.31 0.47 -1.32
CA PRO A 195 -16.63 -0.83 -1.42
C PRO A 195 -16.20 -1.21 -2.84
N ALA A 196 -16.94 -0.75 -3.86
CA ALA A 196 -16.60 -0.97 -5.28
C ALA A 196 -15.25 -0.36 -5.68
N THR A 197 -14.76 0.66 -4.97
CA THR A 197 -13.46 1.29 -5.24
C THR A 197 -12.28 0.47 -4.72
N ARG A 198 -12.54 -0.51 -3.85
CA ARG A 198 -11.51 -1.30 -3.18
C ARG A 198 -10.63 -2.07 -4.16
N SER A 199 -11.23 -2.72 -5.16
CA SER A 199 -10.48 -3.46 -6.19
C SER A 199 -9.50 -2.55 -6.92
N VAL A 200 -9.94 -1.35 -7.31
CA VAL A 200 -9.10 -0.38 -8.03
C VAL A 200 -7.90 0.09 -7.20
N VAL A 201 -8.10 0.35 -5.91
CA VAL A 201 -7.02 0.74 -4.98
C VAL A 201 -6.07 -0.42 -4.73
N GLU A 202 -6.60 -1.63 -4.52
CA GLU A 202 -5.81 -2.85 -4.34
C GLU A 202 -4.99 -3.16 -5.60
N GLU A 203 -5.56 -3.04 -6.80
CA GLU A 203 -4.85 -3.19 -8.08
C GLU A 203 -3.68 -2.20 -8.20
N ALA A 204 -3.90 -0.92 -7.89
CA ALA A 204 -2.84 0.09 -7.95
C ALA A 204 -1.71 -0.21 -6.96
N TRP A 205 -2.06 -0.62 -5.74
CA TRP A 205 -1.10 -1.05 -4.71
C TRP A 205 -0.30 -2.28 -5.16
N GLN A 206 -0.97 -3.31 -5.70
CA GLN A 206 -0.31 -4.51 -6.21
C GLN A 206 0.57 -4.21 -7.42
N ALA A 207 0.14 -3.34 -8.34
CA ALA A 207 0.94 -2.91 -9.47
C ALA A 207 2.23 -2.21 -9.01
N TRP A 208 2.15 -1.34 -8.00
CA TRP A 208 3.34 -0.73 -7.40
C TRP A 208 4.26 -1.77 -6.73
N LEU A 209 3.70 -2.68 -5.92
CA LEU A 209 4.47 -3.76 -5.28
C LEU A 209 5.20 -4.63 -6.30
N ASN A 210 4.52 -5.03 -7.38
CA ASN A 210 5.12 -5.83 -8.44
C ASN A 210 6.27 -5.09 -9.13
N ARG A 211 6.11 -3.79 -9.42
CA ARG A 211 7.20 -2.96 -9.96
C ARG A 211 8.37 -2.87 -8.97
N ALA A 212 8.10 -2.70 -7.68
CA ALA A 212 9.14 -2.60 -6.65
C ALA A 212 9.94 -3.90 -6.49
N VAL A 213 9.24 -5.04 -6.46
CA VAL A 213 9.86 -6.37 -6.42
C VAL A 213 10.68 -6.63 -7.67
N ALA A 214 10.13 -6.37 -8.86
CA ALA A 214 10.85 -6.55 -10.12
C ALA A 214 12.12 -5.68 -10.17
N ALA A 215 12.05 -4.44 -9.71
CA ALA A 215 13.21 -3.55 -9.61
C ALA A 215 14.29 -4.13 -8.67
N ARG A 216 13.91 -4.71 -7.53
CA ARG A 216 14.87 -5.34 -6.60
C ARG A 216 15.48 -6.63 -7.15
N ILE A 217 14.70 -7.46 -7.82
CA ILE A 217 15.22 -8.66 -8.50
C ILE A 217 16.21 -8.23 -9.60
N ALA A 218 15.89 -7.20 -10.37
CA ALA A 218 16.78 -6.66 -11.39
C ALA A 218 18.08 -6.09 -10.79
N GLU A 219 18.00 -5.37 -9.66
CA GLU A 219 19.17 -4.88 -8.93
C GLU A 219 20.06 -6.06 -8.47
N LEU A 220 19.48 -7.08 -7.84
CA LEU A 220 20.21 -8.29 -7.42
C LEU A 220 20.87 -9.02 -8.60
N ASN A 221 20.19 -9.10 -9.74
CA ASN A 221 20.73 -9.76 -10.93
C ASN A 221 21.93 -8.99 -11.52
N ARG A 222 21.90 -7.66 -11.46
CA ARG A 222 22.96 -6.77 -11.95
C ARG A 222 24.11 -6.56 -10.96
N LEU A 223 23.88 -6.85 -9.68
CA LEU A 223 24.87 -6.67 -8.63
C LEU A 223 26.10 -7.55 -8.87
N SER A 224 27.29 -6.96 -8.79
CA SER A 224 28.54 -7.70 -8.98
C SER A 224 28.73 -8.75 -7.87
N PRO A 225 29.31 -9.93 -8.17
CA PRO A 225 29.71 -10.94 -7.18
C PRO A 225 30.45 -10.40 -5.95
N ASP A 226 31.23 -9.35 -6.11
CA ASP A 226 32.08 -8.79 -5.04
C ASP A 226 31.34 -7.86 -4.07
N GLN A 227 30.11 -7.43 -4.39
CA GLN A 227 29.40 -6.36 -3.70
C GLN A 227 28.54 -6.85 -2.53
N TRP A 228 29.14 -7.60 -1.61
CA TRP A 228 28.48 -8.14 -0.40
C TRP A 228 27.87 -7.05 0.49
N GLU A 229 28.53 -5.90 0.61
CA GLU A 229 28.04 -4.78 1.43
C GLU A 229 26.76 -4.18 0.87
N ARG A 230 26.65 -4.09 -0.46
CA ARG A 230 25.46 -3.57 -1.14
C ARG A 230 24.28 -4.53 -0.99
N LEU A 231 24.52 -5.84 -1.03
CA LEU A 231 23.50 -6.83 -0.69
C LEU A 231 23.01 -6.62 0.76
N ARG A 232 23.92 -6.36 1.70
CA ARG A 232 23.58 -6.15 3.11
C ARG A 232 22.79 -4.86 3.34
N SER A 233 23.19 -3.75 2.74
CA SER A 233 22.53 -2.44 2.92
C SER A 233 21.09 -2.44 2.42
N THR A 234 20.77 -3.27 1.44
CA THR A 234 19.45 -3.39 0.82
C THR A 234 18.56 -4.46 1.48
N ALA A 235 19.05 -5.18 2.50
CA ALA A 235 18.32 -6.26 3.16
C ALA A 235 17.06 -5.80 3.90
N SER A 236 17.09 -4.63 4.56
CA SER A 236 15.93 -4.07 5.28
C SER A 236 14.75 -3.83 4.34
N LEU A 237 15.02 -3.27 3.17
CA LEU A 237 14.02 -2.96 2.16
C LEU A 237 13.42 -4.22 1.54
N ARG A 238 14.26 -5.22 1.22
CA ARG A 238 13.76 -6.52 0.76
C ARG A 238 12.88 -7.21 1.80
N ARG A 239 13.23 -7.09 3.10
CA ARG A 239 12.40 -7.61 4.20
C ARG A 239 11.05 -6.93 4.27
N GLN A 240 11.02 -5.60 4.13
CA GLN A 240 9.76 -4.84 4.08
C GLN A 240 8.89 -5.29 2.90
N LEU A 241 9.44 -5.42 1.70
CA LEU A 241 8.69 -5.91 0.53
C LEU A 241 8.15 -7.33 0.74
N ALA A 242 8.95 -8.23 1.30
CA ALA A 242 8.55 -9.60 1.59
C ALA A 242 7.45 -9.70 2.68
N GLN A 243 7.32 -8.71 3.56
CA GLN A 243 6.23 -8.63 4.54
C GLN A 243 4.89 -8.26 3.88
N TYR A 244 4.91 -7.41 2.86
CA TYR A 244 3.70 -6.91 2.22
C TYR A 244 3.22 -7.76 1.03
N HIS A 245 4.11 -8.55 0.42
CA HIS A 245 3.77 -9.38 -0.74
C HIS A 245 4.29 -10.81 -0.56
N ALA A 246 3.41 -11.70 -0.11
CA ALA A 246 3.74 -13.08 0.24
C ALA A 246 4.30 -13.90 -0.94
N SER A 247 3.78 -13.69 -2.16
CA SER A 247 4.30 -14.33 -3.37
C SER A 247 5.67 -13.80 -3.78
N ALA A 248 5.93 -12.48 -3.65
CA ALA A 248 7.25 -11.92 -3.93
C ALA A 248 8.33 -12.36 -2.94
N ARG A 249 7.94 -12.79 -1.74
CA ARG A 249 8.91 -13.35 -0.80
C ARG A 249 9.67 -14.51 -1.45
N LYS A 250 8.98 -15.40 -2.17
CA LYS A 250 9.61 -16.53 -2.87
C LYS A 250 10.58 -16.03 -3.95
N ASP A 251 10.13 -15.13 -4.82
CA ASP A 251 10.93 -14.64 -5.94
C ASP A 251 12.17 -13.87 -5.48
N LEU A 252 12.04 -13.06 -4.42
CA LEU A 252 13.16 -12.34 -3.81
C LEU A 252 14.17 -13.29 -3.16
N ILE A 253 13.69 -14.33 -2.48
CA ILE A 253 14.55 -15.37 -1.90
C ILE A 253 15.33 -16.08 -3.01
N GLU A 254 14.66 -16.50 -4.08
CA GLU A 254 15.32 -17.16 -5.22
C GLU A 254 16.33 -16.23 -5.91
N ALA A 255 16.06 -14.94 -6.00
CA ALA A 255 17.00 -13.95 -6.54
C ALA A 255 18.22 -13.76 -5.61
N GLU A 256 18.02 -13.68 -4.30
CA GLU A 256 19.11 -13.62 -3.31
C GLU A 256 19.99 -14.86 -3.37
N GLN A 257 19.38 -16.06 -3.38
CA GLN A 257 20.11 -17.33 -3.48
C GLN A 257 20.93 -17.42 -4.77
N ARG A 258 20.35 -17.01 -5.91
CA ARG A 258 21.07 -16.95 -7.19
C ARG A 258 22.26 -16.00 -7.14
N TRP A 259 22.12 -14.82 -6.53
CA TRP A 259 23.25 -13.91 -6.37
C TRP A 259 24.32 -14.51 -5.45
N VAL A 260 23.93 -15.09 -4.31
CA VAL A 260 24.88 -15.72 -3.37
C VAL A 260 25.62 -16.87 -4.04
N HIS A 261 24.94 -17.70 -4.84
CA HIS A 261 25.57 -18.77 -5.59
C HIS A 261 26.62 -18.23 -6.57
N ARG A 262 26.24 -17.26 -7.42
CA ARG A 262 27.18 -16.61 -8.35
C ARG A 262 28.38 -15.97 -7.64
N SER A 263 28.13 -15.33 -6.50
CA SER A 263 29.19 -14.71 -5.68
C SER A 263 30.14 -15.73 -5.09
N LEU A 264 29.60 -16.85 -4.58
CA LEU A 264 30.40 -17.95 -4.07
C LEU A 264 31.22 -18.63 -5.17
N ASP A 265 30.61 -18.91 -6.31
CA ASP A 265 31.31 -19.53 -7.45
C ASP A 265 32.48 -18.67 -7.89
N TYR A 266 32.25 -17.37 -8.09
CA TYR A 266 33.30 -16.42 -8.45
C TYR A 266 34.47 -16.41 -7.45
N HIS A 267 34.19 -16.32 -6.15
CA HIS A 267 35.24 -16.29 -5.14
C HIS A 267 35.93 -17.65 -4.93
N LEU A 268 35.20 -18.76 -5.07
CA LEU A 268 35.77 -20.11 -4.97
C LEU A 268 36.65 -20.42 -6.19
N GLU A 269 36.24 -20.04 -7.39
CA GLU A 269 37.05 -20.16 -8.62
C GLU A 269 38.34 -19.35 -8.50
N GLN A 270 38.25 -18.10 -8.04
CA GLN A 270 39.44 -17.30 -7.74
C GLN A 270 40.34 -17.99 -6.71
N ALA A 271 39.78 -18.49 -5.62
CA ALA A 271 40.56 -19.14 -4.56
C ALA A 271 41.19 -20.47 -5.02
N GLU A 272 40.51 -21.22 -5.90
CA GLU A 272 41.00 -22.47 -6.49
C GLU A 272 42.14 -22.23 -7.49
N GLN A 273 42.10 -21.13 -8.26
CA GLN A 273 43.22 -20.74 -9.14
C GLN A 273 44.53 -20.49 -8.36
N HIS A 274 44.43 -19.97 -7.14
CA HIS A 274 45.59 -19.71 -6.28
C HIS A 274 46.06 -20.94 -5.48
N LEU A 275 45.24 -21.99 -5.38
CA LEU A 275 45.52 -23.20 -4.60
C LEU A 275 46.89 -23.84 -4.88
N PRO A 276 47.32 -24.09 -6.14
CA PRO A 276 48.59 -24.75 -6.41
C PRO A 276 49.80 -23.92 -5.97
N ALA A 277 49.73 -22.60 -6.11
CA ALA A 277 50.86 -21.70 -5.86
C ALA A 277 50.91 -21.17 -4.43
N GLN A 278 49.75 -20.89 -3.82
CA GLN A 278 49.64 -20.15 -2.55
C GLN A 278 48.49 -20.68 -1.67
N PRO A 279 48.61 -21.89 -1.10
CA PRO A 279 47.53 -22.51 -0.30
C PRO A 279 47.16 -21.69 0.94
N ARG A 280 48.11 -20.94 1.52
CA ARG A 280 47.88 -19.99 2.61
C ARG A 280 46.88 -18.89 2.25
N LEU A 281 47.01 -18.32 1.05
CA LEU A 281 46.12 -17.26 0.57
C LEU A 281 44.71 -17.82 0.38
N THR A 282 44.60 -19.01 -0.21
CA THR A 282 43.32 -19.73 -0.36
C THR A 282 42.65 -19.98 1.00
N LEU A 283 43.39 -20.39 2.03
CA LEU A 283 42.85 -20.56 3.38
C LEU A 283 42.31 -19.24 3.97
N GLN A 284 43.04 -18.13 3.80
CA GLN A 284 42.61 -16.83 4.26
C GLN A 284 41.35 -16.35 3.55
N GLN A 285 41.27 -16.55 2.23
CA GLN A 285 40.07 -16.24 1.43
C GLN A 285 38.87 -17.08 1.87
N CYS A 286 39.04 -18.39 2.08
CA CYS A 286 37.98 -19.26 2.60
C CYS A 286 37.49 -18.82 4.00
N ARG A 287 38.39 -18.37 4.88
CA ARG A 287 38.01 -17.79 6.19
C ARG A 287 37.17 -16.53 6.04
N GLN A 288 37.59 -15.62 5.16
CA GLN A 288 36.83 -14.39 4.89
C GLN A 288 35.45 -14.69 4.31
N LEU A 289 35.35 -15.65 3.38
CA LEU A 289 34.07 -16.09 2.82
C LEU A 289 33.16 -16.72 3.88
N LYS A 290 33.72 -17.54 4.77
CA LYS A 290 32.99 -18.13 5.91
C LYS A 290 32.37 -17.04 6.80
N GLU A 291 33.15 -16.03 7.19
CA GLU A 291 32.65 -14.93 8.02
C GLU A 291 31.61 -14.07 7.29
N ARG A 292 31.84 -13.79 5.99
CA ARG A 292 30.84 -13.07 5.16
C ARG A 292 29.52 -13.82 5.10
N LEU A 293 29.54 -15.13 4.83
CA LEU A 293 28.34 -15.98 4.81
C LEU A 293 27.62 -16.01 6.15
N ARG A 294 28.36 -16.07 7.27
CA ARG A 294 27.77 -16.06 8.62
C ARG A 294 27.05 -14.75 8.95
N HIS A 295 27.55 -13.63 8.40
CA HIS A 295 27.02 -12.29 8.64
C HIS A 295 26.02 -11.80 7.59
N LEU A 296 25.70 -12.63 6.59
CA LEU A 296 24.69 -12.33 5.59
C LEU A 296 23.31 -12.18 6.24
N GLN A 297 22.67 -11.05 5.93
CA GLN A 297 21.29 -10.80 6.30
C GLN A 297 20.38 -11.21 5.14
N LEU A 298 20.14 -12.50 5.00
CA LEU A 298 19.18 -13.02 4.02
C LEU A 298 17.73 -12.86 4.50
N LEU A 299 16.79 -12.98 3.56
CA LEU A 299 15.36 -13.09 3.85
C LEU A 299 14.99 -14.43 4.49
N GLN A 300 15.73 -15.48 4.17
CA GLN A 300 15.58 -16.80 4.75
C GLN A 300 16.35 -16.95 6.06
N ASN A 301 15.88 -17.87 6.90
CA ASN A 301 16.54 -18.14 8.17
C ASN A 301 17.96 -18.70 7.93
N PRO A 302 18.95 -18.27 8.73
CA PRO A 302 20.34 -18.70 8.58
C PRO A 302 20.57 -20.21 8.78
N GLN A 303 19.56 -20.95 9.25
CA GLN A 303 19.59 -22.39 9.51
C GLN A 303 19.10 -23.25 8.32
N GLU A 304 18.79 -22.62 7.18
CA GLU A 304 18.27 -23.33 6.01
C GLU A 304 19.33 -24.15 5.25
N PRO A 305 18.90 -25.23 4.54
CA PRO A 305 19.80 -26.16 3.83
C PRO A 305 20.70 -25.49 2.78
N PHE A 306 20.27 -24.36 2.21
CA PHE A 306 21.03 -23.60 1.23
C PHE A 306 22.35 -23.03 1.80
N LEU A 307 22.32 -22.42 2.99
CA LEU A 307 23.55 -21.89 3.59
C LEU A 307 24.49 -23.00 4.04
N ARG A 308 23.92 -24.15 4.47
CA ARG A 308 24.71 -25.35 4.79
C ARG A 308 25.47 -25.85 3.55
N SER A 309 24.81 -25.98 2.40
CA SER A 309 25.47 -26.45 1.17
C SER A 309 26.55 -25.47 0.69
N ALA A 310 26.29 -24.16 0.77
CA ALA A 310 27.28 -23.12 0.49
C ALA A 310 28.54 -23.25 1.39
N LEU A 311 28.35 -23.37 2.71
CA LEU A 311 29.45 -23.52 3.65
C LEU A 311 30.22 -24.83 3.46
N GLN A 312 29.55 -25.93 3.07
CA GLN A 312 30.20 -27.20 2.75
C GLN A 312 31.17 -27.07 1.55
N ARG A 313 30.81 -26.28 0.53
CA ARG A 313 31.70 -26.01 -0.62
C ARG A 313 32.94 -25.21 -0.20
N VAL A 314 32.75 -24.16 0.59
CA VAL A 314 33.88 -23.36 1.14
C VAL A 314 34.77 -24.23 2.03
N PHE A 315 34.18 -25.09 2.86
CA PHE A 315 34.93 -26.05 3.68
C PHE A 315 35.75 -27.01 2.81
N ALA A 316 35.18 -27.58 1.75
CA ALA A 316 35.88 -28.53 0.90
C ALA A 316 37.15 -27.92 0.28
N LEU A 317 37.07 -26.68 -0.22
CA LEU A 317 38.24 -25.95 -0.74
C LEU A 317 39.24 -25.62 0.37
N ALA A 318 38.77 -25.17 1.53
CA ALA A 318 39.62 -24.89 2.69
C ALA A 318 40.36 -26.14 3.18
N GLN A 319 39.70 -27.29 3.20
CA GLN A 319 40.31 -28.57 3.58
C GLN A 319 41.39 -28.96 2.57
N ARG A 320 41.12 -28.86 1.26
CA ARG A 320 42.13 -29.13 0.21
C ARG A 320 43.36 -28.23 0.37
N ALA A 321 43.15 -26.93 0.60
CA ALA A 321 44.23 -25.97 0.84
C ALA A 321 45.03 -26.30 2.12
N ALA A 322 44.35 -26.67 3.21
CA ALA A 322 45.00 -27.06 4.46
C ALA A 322 45.85 -28.31 4.28
N VAL A 323 45.33 -29.36 3.61
CA VAL A 323 46.10 -30.58 3.32
C VAL A 323 47.32 -30.26 2.47
N GLN A 324 47.18 -29.43 1.43
CA GLN A 324 48.29 -29.09 0.56
C GLN A 324 49.38 -28.28 1.28
N GLU A 325 49.02 -27.29 2.10
CA GLU A 325 49.98 -26.54 2.91
C GLU A 325 50.68 -27.44 3.94
N VAL A 326 49.94 -28.35 4.58
CA VAL A 326 50.49 -29.36 5.48
C VAL A 326 51.50 -30.23 4.75
N MET A 327 51.18 -30.71 3.54
CA MET A 327 52.09 -31.51 2.72
C MET A 327 53.35 -30.73 2.33
N GLN A 328 53.23 -29.46 1.92
CA GLN A 328 54.38 -28.60 1.63
C GLN A 328 55.31 -28.46 2.84
N HIS A 329 54.75 -28.30 4.04
CA HIS A 329 55.53 -28.26 5.26
C HIS A 329 56.20 -29.60 5.59
N ILE A 330 55.49 -30.72 5.43
CA ILE A 330 56.06 -32.05 5.67
C ILE A 330 57.21 -32.35 4.69
N GLN A 331 57.04 -32.02 3.40
CA GLN A 331 58.10 -32.16 2.39
C GLN A 331 59.32 -31.30 2.69
N ALA A 332 59.11 -30.14 3.32
CA ALA A 332 60.20 -29.27 3.78
C ALA A 332 60.75 -29.66 5.18
N HIS A 333 60.39 -30.83 5.72
CA HIS A 333 60.75 -31.30 7.07
C HIS A 333 60.34 -30.35 8.21
N ARG A 334 59.26 -29.58 8.00
CA ARG A 334 58.72 -28.54 8.88
C ARG A 334 57.50 -29.05 9.64
N TYR A 335 57.65 -30.12 10.42
CA TYR A 335 56.53 -30.86 11.05
C TYR A 335 55.74 -30.04 12.09
N LEU A 336 56.41 -29.18 12.87
CA LEU A 336 55.73 -28.29 13.81
C LEU A 336 54.85 -27.25 13.09
N GLN A 337 55.34 -26.69 11.97
CA GLN A 337 54.52 -25.79 11.17
C GLN A 337 53.34 -26.53 10.52
N ALA A 338 53.54 -27.76 10.02
CA ALA A 338 52.45 -28.59 9.51
C ALA A 338 51.34 -28.82 10.54
N TYR A 339 51.71 -29.19 11.78
CA TYR A 339 50.73 -29.33 12.87
C TYR A 339 50.04 -28.00 13.21
N SER A 340 50.77 -26.88 13.18
CA SER A 340 50.17 -25.56 13.45
C SER A 340 49.07 -25.19 12.45
N VAL A 341 49.25 -25.50 11.16
CA VAL A 341 48.27 -25.27 10.09
C VAL A 341 47.03 -26.12 10.32
N ALA A 342 47.20 -27.43 10.58
CA ALA A 342 46.10 -28.35 10.86
C ALA A 342 45.32 -27.95 12.13
N ARG A 343 46.02 -27.50 13.18
CA ARG A 343 45.39 -27.00 14.42
C ARG A 343 44.54 -25.76 14.17
N LEU A 344 45.08 -24.77 13.44
CA LEU A 344 44.35 -23.55 13.11
C LEU A 344 43.12 -23.86 12.23
N HIS A 345 43.28 -24.70 11.21
CA HIS A 345 42.15 -25.16 10.40
C HIS A 345 41.06 -25.82 11.25
N ALA A 346 41.45 -26.66 12.22
CA ALA A 346 40.51 -27.29 13.13
C ALA A 346 39.76 -26.28 14.03
N ILE A 347 40.47 -25.28 14.58
CA ILE A 347 39.86 -24.21 15.38
C ILE A 347 38.80 -23.45 14.57
N ASP A 348 39.09 -23.16 13.30
CA ASP A 348 38.22 -22.36 12.46
C ASP A 348 36.93 -23.09 12.03
N TRP A 349 37.02 -24.41 11.81
CA TRP A 349 35.95 -25.16 11.13
C TRP A 349 35.21 -26.14 12.03
N LEU A 350 35.80 -26.65 13.12
CA LEU A 350 35.10 -27.56 14.04
C LEU A 350 33.79 -26.98 14.57
N PRO A 351 33.70 -25.71 15.04
CA PRO A 351 32.44 -25.18 15.56
C PRO A 351 31.30 -25.17 14.53
N VAL A 352 31.64 -25.06 13.24
CA VAL A 352 30.67 -25.05 12.14
C VAL A 352 30.28 -26.47 11.77
N VAL A 353 31.28 -27.35 11.62
CA VAL A 353 31.15 -28.72 11.13
C VAL A 353 30.50 -29.66 12.14
N VAL A 354 30.56 -29.38 13.45
CA VAL A 354 29.92 -30.20 14.51
C VAL A 354 28.42 -30.34 14.31
N THR A 355 27.78 -29.37 13.66
CA THR A 355 26.34 -29.42 13.34
C THR A 355 26.03 -30.17 12.04
N TRP A 356 27.05 -30.68 11.35
CA TRP A 356 26.94 -31.44 10.10
C TRP A 356 27.18 -32.93 10.35
N ASP A 357 27.47 -33.67 9.29
CA ASP A 357 27.64 -35.13 9.34
C ASP A 357 29.01 -35.51 9.91
N ALA A 358 29.08 -36.66 10.60
CA ALA A 358 30.28 -37.13 11.32
C ALA A 358 31.52 -37.23 10.42
N GLN A 359 31.34 -37.46 9.13
CA GLN A 359 32.42 -37.56 8.14
C GLN A 359 33.26 -36.28 8.05
N TYR A 360 32.64 -35.11 8.11
CA TYR A 360 33.35 -33.83 8.02
C TYR A 360 34.21 -33.57 9.25
N ARG A 361 33.68 -33.92 10.44
CA ARG A 361 34.40 -33.85 11.71
C ARG A 361 35.62 -34.78 11.70
N GLN A 362 35.43 -36.02 11.25
CA GLN A 362 36.49 -37.02 11.17
C GLN A 362 37.65 -36.57 10.25
N ARG A 363 37.35 -35.89 9.13
CA ARG A 363 38.38 -35.35 8.22
C ARG A 363 39.28 -34.32 8.91
N ILE A 364 38.71 -33.43 9.71
CA ILE A 364 39.46 -32.39 10.44
C ILE A 364 40.28 -33.03 11.57
N GLU A 365 39.66 -33.91 12.36
CA GLU A 365 40.32 -34.60 13.48
C GLU A 365 41.47 -35.48 12.98
N SER A 366 41.26 -36.24 11.89
CA SER A 366 42.29 -37.05 11.25
C SER A 366 43.49 -36.21 10.79
N LEU A 367 43.26 -35.10 10.07
CA LEU A 367 44.36 -34.24 9.63
C LEU A 367 45.17 -33.68 10.82
N ARG A 368 44.48 -33.24 11.88
CA ARG A 368 45.10 -32.71 13.10
C ARG A 368 45.89 -33.78 13.85
N ASP A 369 45.33 -34.96 14.02
CA ASP A 369 45.93 -36.00 14.86
C ASP A 369 47.11 -36.67 14.13
N THR A 370 47.02 -36.88 12.81
CA THR A 370 48.14 -37.35 11.99
C THR A 370 49.31 -36.37 12.00
N THR A 371 49.05 -35.07 11.82
CA THR A 371 50.13 -34.06 11.87
C THR A 371 50.72 -33.89 13.27
N ARG A 372 49.91 -34.02 14.32
CA ARG A 372 50.38 -34.04 15.71
C ARG A 372 51.33 -35.22 15.97
N TYR A 373 50.97 -36.40 15.51
CA TYR A 373 51.79 -37.60 15.64
C TYR A 373 53.16 -37.42 14.96
N LEU A 374 53.17 -36.92 13.72
CA LEU A 374 54.42 -36.66 12.99
C LEU A 374 55.29 -35.59 13.66
N ALA A 375 54.69 -34.54 14.22
CA ALA A 375 55.43 -33.52 14.97
C ALA A 375 56.09 -34.11 16.24
N LEU A 376 55.36 -34.91 17.01
CA LEU A 376 55.90 -35.58 18.20
C LEU A 376 56.98 -36.60 17.87
N LEU A 377 56.87 -37.29 16.74
CA LEU A 377 57.92 -38.19 16.26
C LEU A 377 59.18 -37.42 15.86
N ALA A 378 59.04 -36.32 15.12
CA ALA A 378 60.18 -35.48 14.72
C ALA A 378 60.91 -34.88 15.93
N GLU A 379 60.21 -34.55 17.02
CA GLU A 379 60.80 -34.11 18.29
C GLU A 379 61.57 -35.24 19.01
N ARG A 380 61.13 -36.50 18.87
CA ARG A 380 61.67 -37.65 19.61
C ARG A 380 62.77 -38.42 18.88
N ALA A 381 62.76 -38.41 17.54
CA ALA A 381 63.70 -39.17 16.71
C ALA A 381 63.93 -38.47 15.35
N PRO A 382 64.85 -37.49 15.27
CA PRO A 382 65.05 -36.70 14.05
C PRO A 382 65.66 -37.50 12.88
N GLU A 383 66.33 -38.64 13.14
CA GLU A 383 67.07 -39.40 12.11
C GLU A 383 66.26 -40.52 11.42
N THR A 384 65.02 -40.82 11.87
CA THR A 384 64.22 -41.97 11.38
C THR A 384 62.83 -41.57 10.86
N LEU A 385 62.73 -40.42 10.20
CA LEU A 385 61.46 -39.99 9.62
C LEU A 385 61.23 -40.64 8.24
N PRO A 386 60.09 -41.33 8.03
CA PRO A 386 59.80 -41.95 6.74
C PRO A 386 59.57 -40.88 5.66
N PRO A 387 60.06 -41.08 4.43
CA PRO A 387 59.77 -40.18 3.31
C PRO A 387 58.26 -40.19 2.99
N PRO A 388 57.72 -39.09 2.43
CA PRO A 388 56.30 -38.98 2.12
C PRO A 388 55.90 -40.04 1.09
N ARG A 389 54.88 -40.86 1.39
CA ARG A 389 54.28 -41.76 0.40
C ARG A 389 53.41 -40.95 -0.58
N PRO A 390 53.56 -41.12 -1.91
CA PRO A 390 52.65 -40.54 -2.88
C PRO A 390 51.24 -41.14 -2.77
N ALA A 391 50.23 -40.39 -3.19
CA ALA A 391 48.81 -40.66 -2.93
C ALA A 391 48.20 -41.85 -3.71
N GLU A 392 48.99 -42.64 -4.44
CA GLU A 392 48.50 -43.71 -5.33
C GLU A 392 48.53 -45.12 -4.72
N ASP A 393 49.21 -45.33 -3.59
CA ASP A 393 49.21 -46.63 -2.89
C ASP A 393 48.11 -46.70 -1.81
N PHE A 394 46.85 -46.68 -2.25
CA PHE A 394 45.79 -47.31 -1.47
C PHE A 394 45.69 -48.76 -1.94
N ASP A 395 46.54 -49.63 -1.38
CA ASP A 395 46.41 -51.07 -1.53
C ASP A 395 45.02 -51.50 -1.05
N VAL A 396 44.19 -51.87 -2.02
CA VAL A 396 42.91 -52.56 -1.82
C VAL A 396 43.20 -53.81 -0.99
N ALA A 397 42.58 -53.91 0.18
CA ALA A 397 42.68 -55.11 1.01
C ALA A 397 42.28 -56.35 0.19
N PRO A 398 43.06 -57.45 0.22
CA PRO A 398 42.71 -58.64 -0.52
C PRO A 398 41.38 -59.22 -0.01
N PRO A 399 40.52 -59.75 -0.89
CA PRO A 399 39.22 -60.28 -0.48
C PRO A 399 39.40 -61.46 0.50
N PRO A 400 38.45 -61.66 1.43
CA PRO A 400 38.53 -62.73 2.42
C PRO A 400 38.54 -64.09 1.72
N ARG A 401 39.42 -64.99 2.19
CA ARG A 401 39.51 -66.36 1.70
C ARG A 401 38.18 -67.09 1.94
N PRO A 402 37.69 -67.90 0.98
CA PRO A 402 36.51 -68.73 1.21
C PRO A 402 36.84 -69.82 2.22
N ASP A 403 35.95 -70.00 3.19
CA ASP A 403 36.03 -71.02 4.22
C ASP A 403 36.17 -72.42 3.59
N GLN A 404 37.24 -73.13 3.97
CA GLN A 404 37.40 -74.54 3.67
C GLN A 404 36.82 -75.38 4.82
N LYS A 405 35.63 -75.92 4.56
CA LYS A 405 34.94 -77.07 5.20
C LYS A 405 34.62 -77.03 6.69
#